data_AF-A0A2N6E3E0-F1
#
_entry.id   AF-A0A2N6E3E0-F1
#
_cell.length_a   1.000
_cell.length_b   1.000
_cell.length_c   1.000
_cell.angle_alpha   90.00
_cell.angle_beta   90.00
_cell.angle_gamma   90.00
#
_symmetry.space_group_name_H-M   'P 1'
#
loop_
_entity.id
_entity.type
_entity.pdbx_description
1 polymer ?
#
loop_
_entity_poly.entity_id
_entity_poly.type
_entity_poly.pdbx_seq_one_letter_code
_entity_poly.pdbx_strand_id
1 'polypeptide(L)'
;MRYVILLALGICLLSGTPAVACFGPKLFVATDGGARQQLLSAVVTIYLQEKTGIESNLVTIPPGGGQQALQEDRVDLVFSPDEMVGATRVFKVEALSSLFSGPRPLEELQFSLVVPALKKLQGLLQPEQVRRLIGRVESGAPPLATARRFLQKQGWI
;
A
#
# COMPACT_ATOMS: atom_id res chain seq x y z
N MET A 1 37.45 -33.13 -31.63
CA MET A 1 37.74 -31.95 -30.76
C MET A 1 37.16 -30.63 -31.28
N ARG A 2 37.09 -30.39 -32.60
CA ARG A 2 36.59 -29.13 -33.20
C ARG A 2 35.09 -28.84 -32.95
N TYR A 3 34.27 -29.88 -32.79
CA TYR A 3 32.82 -29.74 -32.52
C TYR A 3 32.47 -29.48 -31.05
N VAL A 4 33.36 -29.82 -30.11
CA VAL A 4 33.14 -29.58 -28.66
C VAL A 4 33.24 -28.07 -28.36
N ILE A 5 34.11 -27.36 -29.08
CA ILE A 5 34.29 -25.91 -28.94
C ILE A 5 33.06 -25.15 -29.47
N LEU A 6 32.45 -25.62 -30.57
CA LEU A 6 31.22 -25.03 -31.12
C LEU A 6 30.01 -25.27 -30.21
N LEU A 7 29.93 -26.44 -29.55
CA LEU A 7 28.86 -26.74 -28.60
C LEU A 7 28.99 -25.93 -27.29
N ALA A 8 30.22 -25.69 -26.83
CA ALA A 8 30.48 -24.86 -25.66
C ALA A 8 30.16 -23.37 -25.90
N LEU A 9 30.38 -22.88 -27.12
CA LEU A 9 30.06 -21.50 -27.49
C LEU A 9 28.55 -21.23 -27.55
N GLY A 10 27.76 -22.24 -27.96
CA GLY A 10 26.30 -22.12 -28.02
C GLY A 10 25.60 -22.02 -26.66
N ILE A 11 26.18 -22.61 -25.60
CA ILE A 11 25.56 -22.65 -24.26
C ILE A 11 25.77 -21.33 -23.49
N CYS A 12 26.88 -20.60 -23.72
CA CYS A 12 27.12 -19.30 -23.10
C CYS A 12 26.23 -18.16 -23.63
N LEU A 13 25.57 -18.34 -24.78
CA LEU A 13 24.66 -17.33 -25.36
C LEU A 13 23.24 -17.38 -24.78
N LEU A 14 22.90 -18.40 -23.98
CA LEU A 14 21.59 -18.56 -23.33
C LEU A 14 21.55 -18.07 -21.89
N SER A 15 22.70 -17.69 -21.31
CA SER A 15 22.78 -17.19 -19.95
C SER A 15 22.54 -15.68 -19.87
N GLY A 16 21.30 -15.33 -19.58
CA GLY A 16 21.02 -14.30 -18.58
C GLY A 16 20.95 -12.88 -19.10
N THR A 17 19.96 -12.56 -19.94
CA THR A 17 19.29 -11.28 -19.71
C THR A 17 18.61 -11.41 -18.35
N PRO A 18 18.90 -10.54 -17.35
CA PRO A 18 18.05 -10.48 -16.19
C PRO A 18 16.65 -10.22 -16.73
N ALA A 19 15.73 -11.14 -16.46
CA ALA A 19 14.33 -10.82 -16.55
C ALA A 19 14.16 -9.67 -15.56
N VAL A 20 14.23 -8.43 -16.08
CA VAL A 20 13.70 -7.26 -15.40
C VAL A 20 12.23 -7.59 -15.33
N ALA A 21 11.85 -8.30 -14.26
CA ALA A 21 10.46 -8.54 -13.95
C ALA A 21 9.83 -7.17 -14.05
N CYS A 22 8.86 -7.01 -14.95
CA CYS A 22 8.11 -5.78 -15.11
C CYS A 22 7.35 -5.58 -13.80
N PHE A 23 8.04 -5.06 -12.79
CA PHE A 23 7.47 -4.69 -11.52
C PHE A 23 6.49 -3.58 -11.86
N GLY A 24 5.21 -3.87 -11.66
CA GLY A 24 4.15 -2.90 -11.85
C GLY A 24 4.38 -1.64 -11.00
N PRO A 25 3.66 -0.56 -11.30
CA PRO A 25 3.77 0.67 -10.54
C PRO A 25 3.52 0.41 -9.04
N LYS A 26 4.31 1.06 -8.17
CA LYS A 26 4.22 0.89 -6.72
C LYS A 26 3.64 2.14 -6.06
N LEU A 27 2.76 1.94 -5.09
CA LEU A 27 2.30 3.00 -4.20
C LEU A 27 3.17 3.05 -2.95
N PHE A 28 3.43 4.25 -2.46
CA PHE A 28 4.14 4.48 -1.20
C PHE A 28 3.14 4.97 -0.16
N VAL A 29 2.93 4.20 0.91
CA VAL A 29 1.94 4.52 1.94
C VAL A 29 2.66 4.81 3.25
N ALA A 30 2.41 5.99 3.81
CA ALA A 30 3.05 6.40 5.05
C ALA A 30 2.56 5.63 6.27
N THR A 31 3.47 5.42 7.21
CA THR A 31 3.18 4.95 8.56
C THR A 31 4.09 5.67 9.56
N ASP A 32 3.56 6.07 10.72
CA ASP A 32 4.37 6.62 11.81
C ASP A 32 5.03 5.53 12.69
N GLY A 33 4.80 4.26 12.34
CA GLY A 33 5.26 3.12 13.13
C GLY A 33 4.38 2.79 14.34
N GLY A 34 3.36 3.59 14.63
CA GLY A 34 2.36 3.32 15.65
C GLY A 34 1.43 2.16 15.27
N ALA A 35 1.00 1.39 16.27
CA ALA A 35 0.11 0.24 16.11
C ALA A 35 -1.12 0.53 15.24
N ARG A 36 -1.76 1.68 15.49
CA ARG A 36 -2.94 2.14 14.76
C ARG A 36 -2.64 2.43 13.30
N GLN A 37 -1.61 3.22 12.99
CA GLN A 37 -1.31 3.56 11.60
C GLN A 37 -0.79 2.35 10.83
N GLN A 38 0.01 1.49 11.47
CA GLN A 38 0.43 0.22 10.88
C GLN A 38 -0.77 -0.67 10.50
N LEU A 39 -1.79 -0.75 11.36
CA LEU A 39 -3.01 -1.51 11.06
C LEU A 39 -3.79 -0.88 9.90
N LEU A 40 -4.05 0.43 9.94
CA LEU A 40 -4.82 1.13 8.91
C LEU A 40 -4.12 1.07 7.55
N SER A 41 -2.81 1.32 7.52
CA SER A 41 -1.99 1.18 6.32
C SER A 41 -2.01 -0.26 5.83
N ALA A 42 -1.92 -1.28 6.71
CA ALA A 42 -2.03 -2.68 6.31
C ALA A 42 -3.40 -3.05 5.70
N VAL A 43 -4.51 -2.54 6.24
CA VAL A 43 -5.85 -2.76 5.65
C VAL A 43 -5.92 -2.18 4.26
N VAL A 44 -5.47 -0.94 4.08
CA VAL A 44 -5.49 -0.26 2.78
C VAL A 44 -4.57 -0.93 1.78
N THR A 45 -3.32 -1.23 2.14
CA THR A 45 -2.35 -1.83 1.21
C THR A 45 -2.77 -3.21 0.75
N ILE A 46 -3.24 -4.08 1.66
CA ILE A 46 -3.72 -5.42 1.29
C ILE A 46 -4.93 -5.31 0.36
N TYR A 47 -5.89 -4.46 0.69
CA TYR A 47 -7.10 -4.31 -0.11
C TYR A 47 -6.79 -3.74 -1.51
N LEU A 48 -5.93 -2.73 -1.59
CA LEU A 48 -5.51 -2.15 -2.87
C LEU A 48 -4.79 -3.17 -3.73
N GLN A 49 -3.83 -3.90 -3.17
CA GLN A 49 -3.12 -4.95 -3.89
C GLN A 49 -4.09 -5.99 -4.46
N GLU A 50 -5.04 -6.45 -3.67
CA GLU A 50 -6.03 -7.44 -4.11
C GLU A 50 -6.99 -6.90 -5.18
N LYS A 51 -7.44 -5.64 -5.06
CA LYS A 51 -8.45 -5.07 -5.95
C LYS A 51 -7.92 -4.39 -7.20
N THR A 52 -6.66 -4.02 -7.19
CA THR A 52 -6.06 -3.24 -8.28
C THR A 52 -4.82 -3.92 -8.88
N GLY A 53 -4.25 -4.92 -8.20
CA GLY A 53 -2.96 -5.51 -8.57
C GLY A 53 -1.75 -4.62 -8.26
N ILE A 54 -1.96 -3.42 -7.70
CA ILE A 54 -0.91 -2.43 -7.45
C ILE A 54 -0.25 -2.73 -6.11
N GLU A 55 1.05 -2.99 -6.15
CA GLU A 55 1.84 -3.21 -4.94
C GLU A 55 1.97 -1.90 -4.14
N SER A 56 2.01 -2.03 -2.82
CA SER A 56 2.22 -0.90 -1.92
C SER A 56 3.40 -1.15 -1.00
N ASN A 57 4.30 -0.18 -0.92
CA ASN A 57 5.40 -0.15 0.04
C ASN A 57 5.03 0.75 1.22
N LEU A 58 5.26 0.27 2.44
CA LEU A 58 5.13 1.11 3.62
C LEU A 58 6.40 1.95 3.79
N VAL A 59 6.22 3.25 3.97
CA VAL A 59 7.30 4.20 4.25
C VAL A 59 7.12 4.71 5.67
N THR A 60 8.06 4.37 6.55
CA THR A 60 8.06 4.88 7.91
C THR A 60 8.47 6.35 7.90
N ILE A 61 7.63 7.20 8.48
CA ILE A 61 7.87 8.64 8.62
C ILE A 61 7.75 9.05 10.08
N PRO A 62 8.37 10.16 10.52
CA PRO A 62 8.14 10.70 11.85
C PRO A 62 6.66 11.04 12.08
N PRO A 63 6.12 10.90 13.30
CA PRO A 63 4.79 11.39 13.64
C PRO A 63 4.62 12.87 13.26
N GLY A 64 3.52 13.22 12.59
CA GLY A 64 3.28 14.57 12.07
C GLY A 64 4.03 14.92 10.78
N GLY A 65 4.98 14.11 10.32
CA GLY A 65 5.75 14.33 9.08
C GLY A 65 4.98 14.02 7.79
N GLY A 66 3.70 13.67 7.88
CA GLY A 66 2.88 13.22 6.76
C GLY A 66 2.73 14.26 5.64
N GLN A 67 2.55 15.53 6.01
CA GLN A 67 2.37 16.58 5.01
C GLN A 67 3.64 16.87 4.23
N GLN A 68 4.77 16.97 4.94
CA GLN A 68 6.06 17.13 4.30
C GLN A 68 6.35 15.96 3.36
N ALA A 69 6.09 14.72 3.80
CA ALA A 69 6.34 13.54 2.97
C ALA A 69 5.49 13.52 1.67
N LEU A 70 4.27 14.04 1.70
CA LEU A 70 3.44 14.21 0.50
C LEU A 70 3.96 15.31 -0.42
N GLN A 71 4.38 16.44 0.14
CA GLN A 71 4.90 17.57 -0.64
C GLN A 71 6.25 17.27 -1.28
N GLU A 72 7.05 16.38 -0.69
CA GLU A 72 8.32 15.90 -1.22
C GLU A 72 8.18 14.68 -2.17
N ASP A 73 6.95 14.29 -2.53
CA ASP A 73 6.64 13.11 -3.36
C ASP A 73 7.25 11.79 -2.84
N ARG A 74 7.55 11.72 -1.54
CA ARG A 74 8.12 10.52 -0.89
C ARG A 74 7.09 9.45 -0.62
N VAL A 75 5.83 9.86 -0.51
CA VAL A 75 4.68 8.98 -0.27
C VAL A 75 3.52 9.43 -1.15
N ASP A 76 2.69 8.48 -1.53
CA ASP A 76 1.48 8.68 -2.32
C ASP A 76 0.24 8.86 -1.43
N LEU A 77 0.24 8.18 -0.27
CA LEU A 77 -0.92 8.09 0.62
C LEU A 77 -0.50 8.26 2.09
N VAL A 78 -1.24 9.08 2.84
CA VAL A 78 -0.96 9.39 4.25
C VAL A 78 -2.23 9.41 5.08
N PHE A 79 -2.20 8.74 6.23
CA PHE A 79 -3.24 8.91 7.25
C PHE A 79 -2.94 10.14 8.11
N SER A 80 -3.93 11.01 8.26
CA SER A 80 -3.87 12.17 9.15
C SER A 80 -5.21 12.37 9.86
N PRO A 81 -5.22 12.73 11.16
CA PRO A 81 -6.42 13.20 11.83
C PRO A 81 -6.84 14.60 11.35
N ASP A 82 -5.86 15.42 10.96
CA ASP A 82 -6.05 16.81 10.52
C ASP A 82 -6.13 16.91 9.00
N GLU A 83 -6.77 17.98 8.52
CA GLU A 83 -6.75 18.34 7.09
C GLU A 83 -5.33 18.62 6.62
N MET A 84 -5.06 18.28 5.36
CA MET A 84 -3.75 18.46 4.75
C MET A 84 -3.82 19.46 3.61
N VAL A 85 -2.89 20.42 3.59
CA VAL A 85 -2.87 21.46 2.56
C VAL A 85 -2.35 20.90 1.25
N GLY A 86 -3.12 21.06 0.17
CA GLY A 86 -2.73 20.62 -1.17
C GLY A 86 -2.84 19.10 -1.40
N ALA A 87 -3.43 18.35 -0.45
CA ALA A 87 -3.68 16.92 -0.60
C ALA A 87 -5.18 16.63 -0.71
N THR A 88 -5.53 15.60 -1.49
CA THR A 88 -6.94 15.23 -1.67
C THR A 88 -7.31 14.12 -0.71
N ARG A 89 -8.35 14.34 0.09
CA ARG A 89 -8.91 13.26 0.93
C ARG A 89 -9.57 12.20 0.05
N VAL A 90 -9.07 10.98 0.12
CA VAL A 90 -9.55 9.85 -0.72
C VAL A 90 -10.27 8.78 0.07
N PHE A 91 -10.13 8.78 1.40
CA PHE A 91 -10.78 7.81 2.29
C PHE A 91 -10.93 8.40 3.70
N LYS A 92 -12.02 8.06 4.39
CA LYS A 92 -12.33 8.50 5.75
C LYS A 92 -12.97 7.36 6.53
N VAL A 93 -12.38 7.01 7.67
CA VAL A 93 -13.09 6.20 8.69
C VAL A 93 -13.50 7.14 9.80
N GLU A 94 -14.79 7.16 10.10
CA GLU A 94 -15.33 8.03 11.15
C GLU A 94 -14.63 7.81 12.49
N ALA A 95 -14.38 8.92 13.19
CA ALA A 95 -13.74 8.99 14.50
C ALA A 95 -12.28 8.45 14.58
N LEU A 96 -11.64 8.16 13.44
CA LEU A 96 -10.25 7.72 13.41
C LEU A 96 -9.37 8.71 12.65
N SER A 97 -9.11 8.47 11.38
CA SER A 97 -8.20 9.27 10.56
C SER A 97 -8.72 9.29 9.13
N SER A 98 -8.43 10.37 8.44
CA SER A 98 -8.64 10.44 7.00
C SER A 98 -7.36 10.03 6.28
N LEU A 99 -7.51 9.39 5.12
CA LEU A 99 -6.41 9.12 4.20
C LEU A 99 -6.40 10.19 3.12
N PHE A 100 -5.26 10.83 2.95
CA PHE A 100 -4.99 11.83 1.95
C PHE A 100 -4.07 11.27 0.88
N SER A 101 -4.28 11.70 -0.35
CA SER A 101 -3.51 11.35 -1.54
C SER A 101 -2.73 12.54 -2.04
N GLY A 102 -1.50 12.28 -2.47
CA GLY A 102 -0.74 13.15 -3.35
C GLY A 102 -1.32 13.15 -4.78
N PRO A 103 -0.70 13.88 -5.72
CA PRO A 103 -1.20 14.01 -7.09
C PRO A 103 -1.09 12.69 -7.88
N ARG A 104 -0.04 11.90 -7.62
CA ARG A 104 0.28 10.68 -8.39
C ARG A 104 -0.89 9.69 -8.52
N PRO A 105 -1.54 9.25 -7.42
CA PRO A 105 -2.67 8.33 -7.51
C PRO A 105 -3.94 8.93 -8.14
N LEU A 106 -4.02 10.24 -8.29
CA LEU A 106 -5.17 10.97 -8.83
C LEU A 106 -5.03 11.23 -10.33
N GLU A 107 -3.80 11.50 -10.77
CA GLU A 107 -3.51 12.04 -12.10
C GLU A 107 -2.93 10.98 -13.05
N GLU A 108 -2.18 10.00 -12.54
CA GLU A 108 -1.57 8.98 -13.40
C GLU A 108 -2.55 7.83 -13.70
N LEU A 109 -2.70 7.53 -15.00
CA LEU A 109 -3.60 6.49 -15.50
C LEU A 109 -3.36 5.11 -14.88
N GLN A 110 -2.10 4.81 -14.54
CA GLN A 110 -1.70 3.56 -13.92
C GLN A 110 -2.28 3.34 -12.51
N PHE A 111 -2.75 4.41 -11.85
CA PHE A 111 -3.38 4.37 -10.53
C PHE A 111 -4.90 4.63 -10.58
N SER A 112 -5.51 4.65 -11.77
CA SER A 112 -6.93 4.97 -11.96
C SER A 112 -7.91 4.12 -11.13
N LEU A 113 -7.52 2.90 -10.73
CA LEU A 113 -8.34 2.01 -9.88
C LEU A 113 -8.17 2.24 -8.38
N VAL A 114 -7.16 3.00 -7.94
CA VAL A 114 -6.84 3.21 -6.52
C VAL A 114 -7.97 3.95 -5.81
N VAL A 115 -8.36 5.13 -6.31
CA VAL A 115 -9.42 5.93 -5.67
C VAL A 115 -10.77 5.22 -5.67
N PRO A 116 -11.23 4.57 -6.77
CA PRO A 116 -12.43 3.74 -6.74
C PRO A 116 -12.37 2.61 -5.70
N ALA A 117 -11.23 1.91 -5.59
CA ALA A 117 -11.05 0.85 -4.60
C ALA A 117 -11.10 1.40 -3.17
N LEU A 118 -10.45 2.53 -2.89
CA LEU A 118 -10.52 3.20 -1.59
C LEU A 118 -11.94 3.63 -1.22
N LYS A 119 -12.69 4.20 -2.15
CA LYS A 119 -14.11 4.55 -1.93
C LYS A 119 -14.95 3.33 -1.63
N LYS A 120 -14.72 2.22 -2.34
CA LYS A 120 -15.40 0.95 -2.06
C LYS A 120 -15.05 0.42 -0.67
N LEU A 121 -13.77 0.42 -0.29
CA LEU A 121 -13.32 0.02 1.04
C LEU A 121 -13.94 0.89 2.14
N GLN A 122 -14.02 2.21 1.92
CA GLN A 122 -14.67 3.13 2.86
C GLN A 122 -16.13 2.75 3.11
N GLY A 123 -16.89 2.42 2.05
CA GLY A 123 -18.29 2.00 2.18
C GLY A 123 -18.47 0.65 2.86
N LEU A 124 -17.42 -0.18 2.92
CA LEU A 124 -17.45 -1.50 3.56
C LEU A 124 -17.04 -1.45 5.04
N LEU A 125 -16.14 -0.56 5.42
CA LEU A 125 -15.59 -0.50 6.78
C LEU A 125 -16.54 0.16 7.78
N GLN A 126 -16.92 -0.58 8.81
CA GLN A 126 -17.68 -0.05 9.94
C GLN A 126 -16.75 0.50 11.03
N PRO A 127 -17.00 1.69 11.61
CA PRO A 127 -16.15 2.28 12.64
C PRO A 127 -15.87 1.36 13.84
N GLU A 128 -16.87 0.60 14.28
CA GLU A 128 -16.80 -0.33 15.40
C GLU A 128 -15.87 -1.51 15.11
N GLN A 129 -15.86 -1.99 13.86
CA GLN A 129 -14.94 -3.04 13.44
C GLN A 129 -13.50 -2.53 13.52
N VAL A 130 -13.24 -1.32 13.02
CA VAL A 130 -11.90 -0.74 13.03
C VAL A 130 -11.41 -0.48 14.45
N ARG A 131 -12.26 0.05 15.34
CA ARG A 131 -11.93 0.23 16.77
C ARG A 131 -11.55 -1.09 17.44
N ARG A 132 -12.30 -2.17 17.18
CA ARG A 132 -11.97 -3.51 17.71
C ARG A 132 -10.64 -4.03 17.17
N LEU A 133 -10.32 -3.79 15.89
CA LEU A 133 -9.04 -4.21 15.32
C LEU A 133 -7.87 -3.43 15.95
N ILE A 134 -8.04 -2.12 16.12
CA ILE A 134 -7.03 -1.25 16.78
C ILE A 134 -6.75 -1.78 18.19
N GLY A 135 -7.78 -2.00 19.01
CA GLY A 135 -7.60 -2.50 20.38
C GLY A 135 -6.87 -3.85 20.44
N ARG A 136 -7.06 -4.74 19.45
CA ARG A 136 -6.32 -6.01 19.37
C ARG A 136 -4.83 -5.81 19.07
N VAL A 137 -4.51 -4.89 18.17
CA VAL A 137 -3.11 -4.59 17.81
C VAL A 137 -2.41 -3.85 18.94
N GLU A 138 -3.09 -2.92 19.61
CA GLU A 138 -2.61 -2.25 20.82
C GLU A 138 -2.37 -3.24 21.97
N SER A 139 -3.14 -4.34 22.02
CA SER A 139 -2.92 -5.45 22.95
C SER A 139 -1.81 -6.43 22.50
N GLY A 140 -1.04 -6.11 21.46
CA GLY A 140 0.12 -6.88 21.00
C GLY A 140 -0.11 -7.81 19.81
N ALA A 141 -1.31 -7.82 19.20
CA ALA A 141 -1.50 -8.60 17.97
C ALA A 141 -0.73 -7.99 16.78
N PRO A 142 -0.11 -8.80 15.91
CA PRO A 142 0.61 -8.29 14.74
C PRO A 142 -0.34 -7.55 13.77
N PRO A 143 -0.07 -6.29 13.40
CA PRO A 143 -0.99 -5.48 12.58
C PRO A 143 -1.32 -6.10 11.23
N LEU A 144 -0.31 -6.52 10.47
CA LEU A 144 -0.47 -7.07 9.11
C LEU A 144 -1.33 -8.35 9.12
N ALA A 145 -1.02 -9.29 10.02
CA ALA A 145 -1.78 -10.54 10.13
C ALA A 145 -3.20 -10.31 10.69
N THR A 146 -3.41 -9.24 11.46
CA THR A 146 -4.74 -8.85 11.95
C THR A 146 -5.57 -8.25 10.82
N ALA A 147 -5.01 -7.34 10.02
CA ALA A 147 -5.64 -6.78 8.83
C ALA A 147 -6.02 -7.86 7.82
N ARG A 148 -5.08 -8.74 7.45
CA ARG A 148 -5.33 -9.82 6.47
C ARG A 148 -6.46 -10.75 6.91
N ARG A 149 -6.41 -11.23 8.15
CA ARG A 149 -7.47 -12.10 8.70
C ARG A 149 -8.82 -11.41 8.76
N PHE A 150 -8.84 -10.12 9.06
CA PHE A 150 -10.08 -9.34 9.04
C PHE A 150 -10.67 -9.30 7.62
N LEU A 151 -9.89 -8.89 6.63
CA LEU A 151 -10.34 -8.78 5.24
C LEU A 151 -10.85 -10.12 4.68
N GLN A 152 -10.14 -11.22 4.96
CA GLN A 152 -10.56 -12.58 4.59
C GLN A 152 -11.88 -12.97 5.25
N LYS A 153 -12.03 -12.70 6.55
CA LYS A 153 -13.28 -12.99 7.27
C LYS A 153 -14.49 -12.23 6.74
N GLN A 154 -14.26 -11.06 6.13
CA GLN A 154 -15.32 -10.30 5.48
C GLN A 154 -15.58 -10.75 4.02
N GLY A 155 -14.77 -11.66 3.46
CA GLY A 155 -14.85 -12.04 2.04
C GLY A 155 -14.44 -10.92 1.09
N TRP A 156 -13.61 -9.98 1.56
CA TRP A 156 -13.16 -8.84 0.76
C TRP A 156 -11.87 -9.10 0.01
N ILE A 157 -11.11 -10.11 0.43
CA ILE A 157 -9.95 -10.69 -0.25
C ILE A 157 -10.02 -12.21 -0.12
#